data_AF-A0A9X1YUF4-F1
#
_entry.id   AF-A0A9X1YUF4-F1
#
_cell.length_a   1.000
_cell.length_b   1.000
_cell.length_c   1.000
_cell.angle_alpha   90.00
_cell.angle_beta   90.00
_cell.angle_gamma   90.00
#
_symmetry.space_group_name_H-M   'P 1'
#
loop_
_entity.id
_entity.type
_entity.pdbx_description
1 polymer ?
#
loop_
_entity_poly.entity_id
_entity_poly.type
_entity_poly.pdbx_seq_one_letter_code
_entity_poly.pdbx_strand_id
1 'polypeptide(L)'
;MPRSKLFATLTVALLGAAALWYLWVITSAKLEWGGASPDQRTLGTVQATEQRAMAQYCTGVVVTPKATWLVARLDERSKTEPVAAGVQDLDALVRGQPTPEETEEEQGSGAFSAYFVRGEKELTSISRLDANGQFQTVAQLSEAACLVASPDGQQVFLLTGLKRPAPAKDRTDSLTQTVVLRSDDQGQSWDWLRQGLFPEVEQLAWSLQTYFHGTDDVWAWGRPESLDDVIDQDQPRALSTGVSYSADRGASSAPIFTAESLLLTGAYARTKRPEIVQWQDEAEGHGEINTQVSQLDGQHAVIWVSQRFWGRNPDGVGDNLAFNVTTRAPLSREAGGPWQVGAVQHEDGLYIGQLRDNGTGRLVGLIDQGNQGRDEVAELDAEQRTWKVLGALPNVFAPLSSDRPVRVSQFQVGRNSLLINTSSEHHPPRWLYWGADASISADGVFYSRDWGHSWQQLAIGGYLGILGFQGAEDRVIWAKGNWYDSRDLGIYTYGLK
;
A
#
# COMPACT_ATOMS: atom_id res chain seq x y z
N MET A 1 21.95 59.79 2.98
CA MET A 1 21.69 59.03 1.73
C MET A 1 20.43 59.56 1.07
N PRO A 2 20.41 59.82 -0.26
CA PRO A 2 19.18 60.21 -0.95
C PRO A 2 18.16 59.06 -0.89
N ARG A 3 16.88 59.40 -0.68
CA ARG A 3 15.78 58.43 -0.49
C ARG A 3 15.74 57.36 -1.60
N SER A 4 16.06 57.72 -2.84
CA SER A 4 16.14 56.81 -3.99
C SER A 4 17.22 55.72 -3.85
N LYS A 5 18.38 56.02 -3.28
CA LYS A 5 19.43 55.01 -3.03
C LYS A 5 19.01 54.06 -1.92
N LEU A 6 18.34 54.56 -0.88
CA LEU A 6 17.82 53.72 0.20
C LEU A 6 16.73 52.77 -0.30
N PHE A 7 15.80 53.25 -1.12
CA PHE A 7 14.79 52.40 -1.76
C PHE A 7 15.42 51.36 -2.68
N ALA A 8 16.35 51.75 -3.55
CA ALA A 8 17.04 50.80 -4.43
C ALA A 8 17.81 49.71 -3.66
N THR A 9 18.55 50.09 -2.61
CA THR A 9 19.28 49.13 -1.76
C THR A 9 18.31 48.19 -1.03
N LEU A 10 17.18 48.70 -0.52
CA LEU A 10 16.19 47.89 0.18
C LEU A 10 15.50 46.91 -0.76
N THR A 11 15.16 47.32 -1.98
CA THR A 11 14.58 46.44 -3.01
C THR A 11 15.55 45.33 -3.41
N VAL A 12 16.82 45.65 -3.66
CA VAL A 12 17.85 44.65 -3.98
C VAL A 12 18.04 43.67 -2.82
N ALA A 13 18.05 44.16 -1.58
CA ALA A 13 18.17 43.32 -0.40
C ALA A 13 16.96 42.37 -0.23
N LEU A 14 15.74 42.87 -0.46
CA LEU A 14 14.52 42.04 -0.41
C LEU A 14 14.50 40.98 -1.52
N LEU A 15 14.89 41.32 -2.75
CA LEU A 15 15.00 40.35 -3.84
C LEU A 15 16.07 39.29 -3.55
N GLY A 16 17.22 39.70 -3.00
CA GLY A 16 18.26 38.77 -2.56
C GLY A 16 17.78 37.83 -1.46
N ALA A 17 17.07 38.35 -0.45
CA ALA A 17 16.49 37.55 0.63
C ALA A 17 15.41 36.58 0.12
N ALA A 18 14.53 37.03 -0.78
CA ALA A 18 13.50 36.19 -1.39
C ALA A 18 14.11 35.06 -2.25
N ALA A 19 15.16 35.35 -3.02
CA ALA A 19 15.86 34.34 -3.80
C ALA A 19 16.56 33.30 -2.91
N LEU A 20 17.23 33.73 -1.83
CA LEU A 20 17.84 32.83 -0.87
C LEU A 20 16.81 31.98 -0.13
N TRP A 21 15.68 32.57 0.27
CA TRP A 21 14.58 31.85 0.89
C TRP A 21 13.97 30.80 -0.06
N TYR A 22 13.73 31.16 -1.32
CA TYR A 22 13.23 30.23 -2.33
C TYR A 22 14.20 29.06 -2.54
N LEU A 23 15.49 29.36 -2.74
CA LEU A 23 16.53 28.32 -2.89
C LEU A 23 16.61 27.43 -1.65
N TRP A 24 16.45 28.00 -0.45
CA TRP A 24 16.41 27.24 0.79
C TRP A 24 15.23 26.27 0.81
N VAL A 25 14.00 26.71 0.50
CA VAL A 25 12.81 25.84 0.48
C VAL A 25 12.96 24.70 -0.53
N ILE A 26 13.42 25.00 -1.75
CA ILE A 26 13.62 23.98 -2.79
C ILE A 26 14.70 22.98 -2.37
N THR A 27 15.83 23.47 -1.83
CA THR A 27 16.94 22.61 -1.40
C THR A 27 16.55 21.76 -0.19
N SER A 28 15.83 22.33 0.78
CA SER A 28 15.38 21.60 1.96
C SER A 28 14.36 20.53 1.61
N ALA A 29 13.42 20.84 0.70
CA ALA A 29 12.48 19.86 0.18
C ALA A 29 13.21 18.73 -0.56
N LYS A 30 14.12 19.08 -1.48
CA LYS A 30 14.76 18.09 -2.36
C LYS A 30 15.79 17.22 -1.66
N LEU A 31 16.53 17.77 -0.71
CA LEU A 31 17.52 17.04 0.09
C LEU A 31 16.92 16.52 1.41
N GLU A 32 15.62 16.71 1.61
CA GLU A 32 14.87 16.28 2.79
C GLU A 32 15.53 16.78 4.09
N TRP A 33 16.05 18.01 4.04
CA TRP A 33 16.70 18.64 5.19
C TRP A 33 15.65 19.22 6.14
N GLY A 34 15.71 18.78 7.39
CA GLY A 34 14.84 19.25 8.45
C GLY A 34 13.84 18.19 8.88
N GLY A 35 12.74 18.65 9.47
CA GLY A 35 11.74 17.78 10.09
C GLY A 35 12.02 17.50 11.57
N ALA A 36 11.01 16.96 12.25
CA ALA A 36 11.06 16.59 13.65
C ALA A 36 11.53 15.12 13.82
N SER A 37 12.20 14.85 14.94
CA SER A 37 12.57 13.50 15.38
C SER A 37 11.92 13.19 16.73
N PRO A 38 10.56 13.16 16.81
CA PRO A 38 9.88 13.07 18.08
C PRO A 38 10.12 11.70 18.74
N ASP A 39 10.45 11.71 20.03
CA ASP A 39 10.71 10.52 20.86
C ASP A 39 11.59 9.45 20.18
N GLN A 40 12.66 9.88 19.50
CA GLN A 40 13.52 8.97 18.76
C GLN A 40 14.13 7.89 19.66
N ARG A 41 13.99 6.63 19.24
CA ARG A 41 14.63 5.47 19.88
C ARG A 41 15.17 4.49 18.85
N THR A 42 16.21 3.76 19.21
CA THR A 42 16.66 2.59 18.43
C THR A 42 15.74 1.41 18.70
N LEU A 43 15.18 0.81 17.65
CA LEU A 43 14.44 -0.45 17.73
C LEU A 43 15.39 -1.64 17.79
N GLY A 44 16.40 -1.62 16.92
CA GLY A 44 17.39 -2.68 16.79
C GLY A 44 18.38 -2.40 15.67
N THR A 45 19.28 -3.35 15.44
CA THR A 45 20.32 -3.26 14.40
C THR A 45 20.33 -4.48 13.49
N VAL A 46 20.66 -4.29 12.22
CA VAL A 46 20.95 -5.38 11.28
C VAL A 46 22.44 -5.72 11.26
N GLN A 47 22.79 -6.91 10.76
CA GLN A 47 24.19 -7.32 10.57
C GLN A 47 24.81 -6.73 9.30
N ALA A 48 23.98 -6.57 8.27
CA ALA A 48 24.34 -5.99 6.99
C ALA A 48 23.17 -5.13 6.50
N THR A 49 23.47 -4.06 5.77
CA THR A 49 22.46 -3.13 5.24
C THR A 49 21.44 -3.79 4.32
N GLU A 50 21.86 -4.84 3.62
CA GLU A 50 21.06 -5.67 2.73
C GLU A 50 19.92 -6.39 3.48
N GLN A 51 20.09 -6.67 4.77
CA GLN A 51 19.05 -7.27 5.62
C GLN A 51 17.87 -6.31 5.89
N ARG A 52 18.03 -5.02 5.58
CA ARG A 52 16.96 -4.01 5.59
C ARG A 52 16.74 -3.41 4.20
N ALA A 53 17.08 -4.15 3.14
CA ALA A 53 16.84 -3.72 1.77
C ALA A 53 15.35 -3.56 1.50
N MET A 54 14.95 -2.31 1.23
CA MET A 54 13.56 -1.95 0.96
C MET A 54 13.27 -1.97 -0.53
N ALA A 55 12.08 -2.46 -0.84
CA ALA A 55 11.45 -2.40 -2.15
C ALA A 55 10.04 -1.79 -2.02
N GLN A 56 9.39 -1.51 -3.15
CA GLN A 56 8.10 -0.80 -3.17
C GLN A 56 6.95 -1.55 -2.46
N TYR A 57 7.05 -2.88 -2.31
CA TYR A 57 6.04 -3.72 -1.69
C TYR A 57 6.69 -4.85 -0.88
N CYS A 58 5.92 -5.45 0.03
CA CYS A 58 6.30 -6.63 0.83
C CYS A 58 7.58 -6.53 1.67
N THR A 59 8.11 -5.33 1.92
CA THR A 59 9.31 -5.13 2.76
C THR A 59 9.00 -4.22 3.93
N GLY A 60 9.79 -4.34 5.00
CA GLY A 60 9.66 -3.51 6.18
C GLY A 60 9.54 -4.30 7.48
N VAL A 61 9.08 -3.62 8.53
CA VAL A 61 8.97 -4.15 9.89
C VAL A 61 7.51 -4.40 10.25
N VAL A 62 7.22 -5.62 10.69
CA VAL A 62 5.93 -6.03 11.25
C VAL A 62 6.10 -6.33 12.73
N VAL A 63 5.31 -5.68 13.58
CA VAL A 63 5.40 -5.87 15.03
C VAL A 63 4.13 -6.49 15.55
N THR A 64 4.31 -7.55 16.32
CA THR A 64 3.25 -8.25 17.04
C THR A 64 3.54 -8.19 18.54
N PRO A 65 2.56 -8.52 19.40
CA PRO A 65 2.81 -8.69 20.83
C PRO A 65 3.89 -9.73 21.17
N LYS A 66 4.23 -10.63 20.25
CA LYS A 66 5.17 -11.73 20.48
C LYS A 66 6.54 -11.54 19.84
N ALA A 67 6.63 -10.80 18.74
CA ALA A 67 7.86 -10.67 17.97
C ALA A 67 7.88 -9.39 17.13
N THR A 68 9.09 -8.95 16.78
CA THR A 68 9.34 -7.89 15.79
C THR A 68 10.05 -8.52 14.61
N TRP A 69 9.42 -8.45 13.44
CA TRP A 69 9.87 -9.04 12.18
C TRP A 69 10.41 -7.98 11.26
N LEU A 70 11.40 -8.33 10.45
CA LEU A 70 11.93 -7.50 9.37
C LEU A 70 11.97 -8.34 8.10
N VAL A 71 11.31 -7.86 7.05
CA VAL A 71 11.31 -8.46 5.72
C VAL A 71 12.11 -7.56 4.80
N ALA A 72 13.10 -8.12 4.13
CA ALA A 72 13.91 -7.42 3.15
C ALA A 72 13.90 -8.17 1.82
N ARG A 73 14.01 -7.41 0.73
CA ARG A 73 14.09 -7.96 -0.62
C ARG A 73 15.29 -7.42 -1.36
N LEU A 74 15.97 -8.32 -2.05
CA LEU A 74 17.08 -8.01 -2.93
C LEU A 74 16.77 -8.47 -4.34
N ASP A 75 16.92 -7.56 -5.28
CA ASP A 75 16.80 -7.84 -6.71
C ASP A 75 18.18 -8.27 -7.26
N GLU A 76 18.18 -9.18 -8.25
CA GLU A 76 19.30 -9.59 -9.11
C GLU A 76 20.54 -10.30 -8.49
N ARG A 77 20.77 -10.29 -7.16
CA ARG A 77 22.14 -10.57 -6.67
C ARG A 77 22.46 -11.83 -5.86
N SER A 78 21.50 -12.63 -5.40
CA SER A 78 21.82 -13.53 -4.26
C SER A 78 21.46 -15.00 -4.37
N LYS A 79 20.92 -15.52 -5.49
CA LYS A 79 20.68 -16.98 -5.61
C LYS A 79 21.96 -17.83 -5.56
N THR A 80 23.16 -17.23 -5.60
CA THR A 80 24.44 -17.93 -5.53
C THR A 80 25.02 -18.08 -4.12
N GLU A 81 24.48 -17.40 -3.11
CA GLU A 81 24.96 -17.62 -1.73
C GLU A 81 24.18 -18.77 -1.09
N PRO A 82 24.86 -19.80 -0.57
CA PRO A 82 24.18 -20.89 0.13
C PRO A 82 23.46 -20.33 1.36
N VAL A 83 22.26 -20.85 1.62
CA VAL A 83 21.48 -20.52 2.82
C VAL A 83 22.34 -20.78 4.05
N ALA A 84 22.52 -19.74 4.87
CA ALA A 84 23.40 -19.80 6.03
C ALA A 84 22.92 -20.87 7.03
N ALA A 85 23.86 -21.49 7.76
CA ALA A 85 23.54 -22.49 8.76
C ALA A 85 22.58 -21.92 9.83
N GLY A 86 21.45 -22.60 10.06
CA GLY A 86 20.41 -22.16 11.00
C GLY A 86 19.33 -21.26 10.40
N VAL A 87 19.46 -20.86 9.13
CA VAL A 87 18.39 -20.19 8.36
C VAL A 87 17.56 -21.24 7.64
N GLN A 88 16.23 -21.12 7.70
CA GLN A 88 15.32 -22.01 7.00
C GLN A 88 15.22 -21.64 5.51
N ASP A 89 15.46 -22.63 4.65
CA ASP A 89 15.21 -22.55 3.21
C ASP A 89 13.73 -22.89 2.92
N LEU A 90 12.93 -21.85 2.64
CA LEU A 90 11.50 -22.01 2.40
C LEU A 90 11.19 -22.54 1.00
N ASP A 91 12.10 -22.41 0.04
CA ASP A 91 11.97 -23.05 -1.27
C ASP A 91 12.06 -24.58 -1.11
N ALA A 92 13.03 -25.05 -0.33
CA ALA A 92 13.23 -26.47 -0.04
C ALA A 92 12.05 -27.08 0.76
N LEU A 93 11.41 -26.31 1.63
CA LEU A 93 10.19 -26.75 2.34
C LEU A 93 9.04 -27.11 1.38
N VAL A 94 8.92 -26.35 0.28
CA VAL A 94 7.81 -26.48 -0.68
C VAL A 94 8.12 -27.51 -1.77
N ARG A 95 9.32 -27.44 -2.35
CA ARG A 95 9.72 -28.25 -3.51
C ARG A 95 10.46 -29.54 -3.13
N GLY A 96 10.91 -29.66 -1.88
CA GLY A 96 11.86 -30.68 -1.47
C GLY A 96 13.29 -30.30 -1.84
N GLN A 97 14.23 -31.24 -1.69
CA GLN A 97 15.61 -31.01 -2.15
C GLN A 97 15.66 -31.00 -3.68
N PRO A 98 16.38 -30.06 -4.30
CA PRO A 98 16.50 -30.00 -5.75
C PRO A 98 17.10 -31.31 -6.29
N THR A 99 16.43 -31.91 -7.27
CA THR A 99 17.01 -33.03 -8.03
C THR A 99 18.04 -32.50 -9.04
N PRO A 100 19.13 -33.23 -9.32
CA PRO A 100 20.19 -32.78 -10.24
C PRO A 100 19.68 -32.34 -11.63
N GLU A 101 18.57 -32.92 -12.10
CA GLU A 101 17.95 -32.60 -13.39
C GLU A 101 17.31 -31.20 -13.45
N GLU A 102 16.77 -30.68 -12.34
CA GLU A 102 16.19 -29.32 -12.27
C GLU A 102 17.29 -28.23 -12.31
N THR A 103 18.53 -28.60 -11.99
CA THR A 103 19.68 -27.68 -12.01
C THR A 103 20.21 -27.47 -13.44
N GLU A 104 19.94 -28.42 -14.35
CA GLU A 104 20.34 -28.35 -15.76
C GLU A 104 19.28 -27.69 -16.65
N GLU A 105 17.98 -27.84 -16.37
CA GLU A 105 16.89 -27.21 -17.15
C GLU A 105 16.85 -25.66 -17.00
N GLU A 106 17.29 -25.09 -15.87
CA GLU A 106 17.43 -23.63 -15.73
C GLU A 106 18.47 -23.02 -16.70
N GLN A 107 19.37 -23.82 -17.27
CA GLN A 107 20.40 -23.36 -18.22
C GLN A 107 19.98 -23.45 -19.70
N GLY A 108 18.81 -24.02 -20.01
CA GLY A 108 18.43 -24.30 -21.39
C GLY A 108 16.95 -24.16 -21.70
N SER A 109 16.50 -22.96 -22.11
CA SER A 109 15.35 -22.86 -23.03
C SER A 109 15.33 -21.56 -23.83
N GLY A 110 15.54 -21.70 -25.15
CA GLY A 110 14.94 -20.90 -26.24
C GLY A 110 15.25 -19.40 -26.36
N ALA A 111 15.76 -18.98 -27.52
CA ALA A 111 15.91 -17.57 -27.91
C ALA A 111 14.58 -16.77 -27.98
N PHE A 112 13.42 -17.42 -27.85
CA PHE A 112 12.10 -16.80 -27.79
C PHE A 112 11.49 -16.71 -26.38
N SER A 113 11.94 -17.52 -25.41
CA SER A 113 11.57 -17.41 -23.99
C SER A 113 12.30 -16.27 -23.29
N ALA A 114 13.43 -15.82 -23.82
CA ALA A 114 14.21 -14.69 -23.31
C ALA A 114 13.48 -13.33 -23.33
N TYR A 115 12.36 -13.21 -24.07
CA TYR A 115 11.58 -11.96 -24.15
C TYR A 115 10.44 -11.87 -23.13
N PHE A 116 10.00 -12.99 -22.55
CA PHE A 116 8.90 -13.03 -21.56
C PHE A 116 9.34 -13.54 -20.17
N VAL A 117 10.59 -14.00 -20.03
CA VAL A 117 11.20 -14.45 -18.77
C VAL A 117 12.38 -13.54 -18.37
N ARG A 118 12.14 -12.22 -18.33
CA ARG A 118 12.94 -11.30 -17.52
C ARG A 118 12.21 -10.98 -16.22
N GLY A 119 11.73 -12.02 -15.54
CA GLY A 119 11.43 -11.88 -14.11
C GLY A 119 12.78 -11.76 -13.42
N GLU A 120 13.11 -10.57 -12.95
CA GLU A 120 14.30 -10.35 -12.12
C GLU A 120 14.24 -11.36 -10.96
N LYS A 121 15.31 -12.15 -10.78
CA LYS A 121 15.35 -13.18 -9.73
C LYS A 121 15.43 -12.46 -8.37
N GLU A 122 14.36 -12.49 -7.59
CA GLU A 122 14.26 -11.86 -6.26
C GLU A 122 14.70 -12.83 -5.14
N LEU A 123 15.22 -12.29 -4.03
CA LEU A 123 15.40 -13.00 -2.76
C LEU A 123 14.76 -12.21 -1.63
N THR A 124 13.83 -12.85 -0.91
CA THR A 124 13.27 -12.33 0.34
C THR A 124 13.97 -12.97 1.54
N SER A 125 14.43 -12.13 2.47
CA SER A 125 14.97 -12.55 3.77
C SER A 125 14.02 -12.15 4.89
N ILE A 126 13.71 -13.09 5.77
CA ILE A 126 12.86 -12.89 6.95
C ILE A 126 13.74 -12.91 8.18
N SER A 127 13.73 -11.82 8.92
CA SER A 127 14.52 -11.63 10.14
C SER A 127 13.65 -11.37 11.36
N ARG A 128 14.12 -11.77 12.53
CA ARG A 128 13.46 -11.53 13.82
C ARG A 128 14.38 -10.79 14.77
N LEU A 129 13.86 -9.80 15.47
CA LEU A 129 14.58 -9.10 16.53
C LEU A 129 14.82 -10.03 17.71
N ASP A 130 16.08 -10.19 18.10
CA ASP A 130 16.48 -10.97 19.26
C ASP A 130 16.53 -10.14 20.56
N ALA A 131 16.80 -10.82 21.68
CA ALA A 131 16.89 -10.19 22.99
C ALA A 131 18.09 -9.22 23.15
N ASN A 132 19.07 -9.28 22.24
CA ASN A 132 20.22 -8.37 22.21
C ASN A 132 19.95 -7.12 21.37
N GLY A 133 18.76 -7.00 20.79
CA GLY A 133 18.40 -5.88 19.90
C GLY A 133 18.96 -6.04 18.49
N GLN A 134 19.32 -7.25 18.06
CA GLN A 134 19.79 -7.52 16.71
C GLN A 134 18.75 -8.30 15.90
N PHE A 135 18.54 -7.89 14.65
CA PHE A 135 17.75 -8.67 13.71
C PHE A 135 18.58 -9.87 13.21
N GLN A 136 18.08 -11.08 13.45
CA GLN A 136 18.67 -12.32 12.96
C GLN A 136 17.83 -12.86 11.81
N THR A 137 18.44 -13.14 10.67
CA THR A 137 17.75 -13.86 9.58
C THR A 137 17.38 -15.26 10.06
N VAL A 138 16.11 -15.63 9.95
CA VAL A 138 15.60 -16.94 10.38
C VAL A 138 15.06 -17.77 9.21
N ALA A 139 14.68 -17.13 8.11
CA ALA A 139 14.22 -17.81 6.91
C ALA A 139 14.52 -17.00 5.64
N GLN A 140 14.60 -17.69 4.51
CA GLN A 140 14.82 -17.11 3.18
C GLN A 140 13.92 -17.78 2.14
N LEU A 141 13.54 -17.01 1.13
CA LEU A 141 12.70 -17.44 0.00
C LEU A 141 13.17 -16.78 -1.30
N SER A 142 13.23 -17.53 -2.40
CA SER A 142 13.73 -17.07 -3.70
C SER A 142 12.68 -16.41 -4.62
N GLU A 143 11.76 -15.65 -4.00
CA GLU A 143 10.63 -14.89 -4.59
C GLU A 143 10.19 -13.75 -3.65
N ALA A 144 9.29 -12.85 -4.10
CA ALA A 144 8.62 -11.88 -3.22
C ALA A 144 7.85 -12.59 -2.10
N ALA A 145 7.90 -12.07 -0.87
CA ALA A 145 7.00 -12.49 0.20
C ALA A 145 6.57 -11.33 1.11
N CYS A 146 5.26 -11.16 1.26
CA CYS A 146 4.63 -10.25 2.21
C CYS A 146 4.38 -10.98 3.53
N LEU A 147 4.85 -10.42 4.66
CA LEU A 147 4.56 -10.95 5.98
C LEU A 147 3.29 -10.29 6.55
N VAL A 148 2.29 -11.11 6.87
CA VAL A 148 1.06 -10.71 7.53
C VAL A 148 0.97 -11.44 8.87
N ALA A 149 0.55 -10.75 9.92
CA ALA A 149 0.44 -11.37 11.24
C ALA A 149 -0.94 -11.10 11.85
N SER A 150 -1.45 -12.08 12.60
CA SER A 150 -2.63 -11.86 13.43
C SER A 150 -2.32 -10.79 14.49
N PRO A 151 -3.30 -9.95 14.90
CA PRO A 151 -3.05 -8.86 15.85
C PRO A 151 -2.52 -9.31 17.22
N ASP A 152 -2.85 -10.54 17.65
CA ASP A 152 -2.32 -11.15 18.87
C ASP A 152 -0.93 -11.79 18.69
N GLY A 153 -0.41 -11.81 17.46
CA GLY A 153 0.86 -12.43 17.10
C GLY A 153 0.89 -13.93 17.31
N GLN A 154 -0.25 -14.63 17.33
CA GLN A 154 -0.25 -16.09 17.39
C GLN A 154 0.13 -16.71 16.04
N GLN A 155 -0.31 -16.11 14.93
CA GLN A 155 -0.08 -16.62 13.60
C GLN A 155 0.63 -15.60 12.73
N VAL A 156 1.57 -16.09 11.93
CA VAL A 156 2.25 -15.33 10.90
C VAL A 156 2.08 -16.06 9.57
N PHE A 157 1.72 -15.31 8.54
CA PHE A 157 1.60 -15.78 7.18
C PHE A 157 2.68 -15.13 6.33
N LEU A 158 3.32 -15.91 5.47
CA LEU A 158 4.08 -15.41 4.34
C LEU A 158 3.26 -15.65 3.08
N LEU A 159 2.85 -14.55 2.48
CA LEU A 159 2.12 -14.53 1.22
C LEU A 159 3.14 -14.35 0.10
N THR A 160 3.33 -15.34 -0.76
CA THR A 160 4.52 -15.41 -1.61
C THR A 160 4.24 -15.34 -3.11
N GLY A 161 5.24 -14.99 -3.91
CA GLY A 161 5.27 -15.18 -5.37
C GLY A 161 5.67 -16.60 -5.79
N LEU A 162 6.00 -17.47 -4.83
CA LEU A 162 6.48 -18.82 -5.12
C LEU A 162 5.40 -19.66 -5.78
N LYS A 163 5.68 -20.09 -7.00
CA LYS A 163 4.82 -21.01 -7.73
C LYS A 163 4.70 -22.34 -7.00
N ARG A 164 3.48 -22.87 -7.00
CA ARG A 164 3.20 -24.22 -6.51
C ARG A 164 3.95 -25.26 -7.35
N PRO A 165 4.49 -26.33 -6.73
CA PRO A 165 4.95 -27.51 -7.47
C PRO A 165 3.82 -28.05 -8.36
N ALA A 166 4.19 -28.58 -9.53
CA ALA A 166 3.22 -29.25 -10.39
C ALA A 166 2.52 -30.38 -9.60
N PRO A 167 1.19 -30.50 -9.70
CA PRO A 167 0.50 -31.56 -8.98
C PRO A 167 1.04 -32.92 -9.45
N ALA A 168 1.16 -33.87 -8.51
CA ALA A 168 1.49 -35.25 -8.87
C ALA A 168 0.50 -35.74 -9.94
N LYS A 169 0.94 -36.62 -10.85
CA LYS A 169 0.16 -37.06 -12.03
C LYS A 169 -1.26 -37.58 -11.71
N ASP A 170 -1.53 -37.95 -10.46
CA ASP A 170 -2.80 -38.48 -9.98
C ASP A 170 -3.62 -37.48 -9.14
N ARG A 171 -3.19 -36.22 -9.03
CA ARG A 171 -3.91 -35.14 -8.32
C ARG A 171 -4.33 -34.06 -9.29
N THR A 172 -5.62 -33.81 -9.37
CA THR A 172 -6.18 -32.59 -9.96
C THR A 172 -6.31 -31.55 -8.87
N ASP A 173 -5.19 -31.04 -8.35
CA ASP A 173 -5.25 -29.87 -7.46
C ASP A 173 -5.54 -28.64 -8.33
N SER A 174 -6.75 -28.10 -8.22
CA SER A 174 -7.24 -26.98 -9.04
C SER A 174 -6.84 -25.62 -8.48
N LEU A 175 -6.11 -25.57 -7.35
CA LEU A 175 -5.75 -24.30 -6.74
C LEU A 175 -4.63 -23.59 -7.51
N THR A 176 -4.95 -22.43 -8.07
CA THR A 176 -4.03 -21.58 -8.83
C THR A 176 -3.25 -20.59 -7.97
N GLN A 177 -3.65 -20.39 -6.70
CA GLN A 177 -2.98 -19.44 -5.82
C GLN A 177 -1.52 -19.83 -5.56
N THR A 178 -0.59 -18.87 -5.63
CA THR A 178 0.82 -19.07 -5.23
C THR A 178 0.94 -19.49 -3.77
N VAL A 179 2.12 -19.98 -3.38
CA VAL A 179 2.33 -20.60 -2.08
C VAL A 179 2.08 -19.63 -0.94
N VAL A 180 1.35 -20.10 0.06
CA VAL A 180 1.19 -19.44 1.36
C VAL A 180 1.86 -20.32 2.41
N LEU A 181 2.74 -19.72 3.21
CA LEU A 181 3.36 -20.38 4.35
C LEU A 181 2.77 -19.81 5.63
N ARG A 182 2.56 -20.66 6.64
CA ARG A 182 2.07 -20.26 7.96
C ARG A 182 3.07 -20.68 9.02
N SER A 183 3.22 -19.85 10.04
CA SER A 183 3.89 -20.21 11.27
C SER A 183 3.01 -19.87 12.47
N ASP A 184 2.77 -20.87 13.32
CA ASP A 184 2.01 -20.76 14.57
C ASP A 184 2.94 -20.58 15.80
N ASP A 185 4.26 -20.60 15.60
CA ASP A 185 5.28 -20.57 16.66
C ASP A 185 6.29 -19.41 16.51
N GLN A 186 5.90 -18.38 15.75
CA GLN A 186 6.72 -17.20 15.47
C GLN A 186 8.02 -17.56 14.72
N GLY A 187 7.87 -18.32 13.64
CA GLY A 187 8.87 -18.69 12.63
C GLY A 187 9.93 -19.66 13.11
N GLN A 188 9.67 -20.43 14.17
CA GLN A 188 10.53 -21.57 14.52
C GLN A 188 10.29 -22.71 13.55
N SER A 189 9.04 -22.89 13.12
CA SER A 189 8.64 -23.78 12.04
C SER A 189 7.70 -23.08 11.07
N TRP A 190 7.70 -23.55 9.82
CA TRP A 190 6.84 -23.09 8.75
C TRP A 190 6.12 -24.27 8.11
N ASP A 191 4.82 -24.10 7.88
CA ASP A 191 3.97 -25.07 7.21
C ASP A 191 3.45 -24.48 5.90
N TRP A 192 3.47 -25.29 4.84
CA TRP A 192 2.82 -24.93 3.58
C TRP A 192 1.30 -25.13 3.68
N LEU A 193 0.56 -24.02 3.60
CA LEU A 193 -0.90 -24.00 3.58
C LEU A 193 -1.42 -24.43 2.21
N ARG A 194 -1.66 -25.75 2.05
CA ARG A 194 -2.05 -26.36 0.77
C ARG A 194 -3.41 -25.93 0.24
N GLN A 195 -4.28 -25.39 1.08
CA GLN A 195 -5.55 -24.81 0.65
C GLN A 195 -5.45 -23.33 0.26
N GLY A 196 -4.29 -22.69 0.43
CA GLY A 196 -4.13 -21.25 0.25
C GLY A 196 -4.76 -20.44 1.38
N LEU A 197 -4.77 -19.12 1.21
CA LEU A 197 -5.42 -18.16 2.12
C LEU A 197 -6.29 -17.23 1.27
N PHE A 198 -7.62 -17.31 1.43
CA PHE A 198 -8.59 -16.64 0.56
C PHE A 198 -8.30 -16.82 -0.95
N PRO A 199 -8.08 -18.06 -1.41
CA PRO A 199 -7.61 -18.32 -2.78
C PRO A 199 -8.56 -17.87 -3.90
N GLU A 200 -9.84 -17.73 -3.60
CA GLU A 200 -10.85 -17.23 -4.52
C GLU A 200 -10.80 -15.71 -4.74
N VAL A 201 -10.12 -14.98 -3.86
CA VAL A 201 -9.98 -13.52 -3.93
C VAL A 201 -8.80 -13.13 -4.81
N GLU A 202 -7.66 -13.80 -4.63
CA GLU A 202 -6.41 -13.47 -5.32
C GLU A 202 -5.56 -14.73 -5.55
N GLN A 203 -5.09 -14.90 -6.78
CA GLN A 203 -4.20 -16.00 -7.17
C GLN A 203 -2.75 -15.68 -6.84
N LEU A 204 -2.34 -14.42 -6.88
CA LEU A 204 -1.00 -14.02 -6.48
C LEU A 204 -0.97 -13.69 -5.00
N ALA A 205 -0.64 -14.65 -4.13
CA ALA A 205 -0.80 -14.52 -2.69
C ALA A 205 -0.19 -13.22 -2.13
N TRP A 206 1.00 -12.80 -2.58
CA TRP A 206 1.64 -11.58 -2.06
C TRP A 206 0.86 -10.29 -2.35
N SER A 207 -0.04 -10.25 -3.34
CA SER A 207 -0.92 -9.09 -3.61
C SER A 207 -2.24 -9.12 -2.83
N LEU A 208 -2.55 -10.21 -2.13
CA LEU A 208 -3.76 -10.37 -1.34
C LEU A 208 -3.88 -9.27 -0.27
N GLN A 209 -4.96 -8.51 -0.34
CA GLN A 209 -5.27 -7.50 0.67
C GLN A 209 -6.03 -8.15 1.83
N THR A 210 -5.57 -7.92 3.06
CA THR A 210 -6.21 -8.46 4.27
C THR A 210 -6.46 -7.38 5.32
N TYR A 211 -7.53 -7.54 6.10
CA TYR A 211 -7.90 -6.68 7.21
C TYR A 211 -8.38 -7.53 8.38
N PHE A 212 -7.75 -7.32 9.54
CA PHE A 212 -8.17 -7.96 10.79
C PHE A 212 -9.08 -7.02 11.57
N HIS A 213 -10.21 -7.54 12.03
CA HIS A 213 -11.08 -6.86 12.98
C HIS A 213 -11.06 -7.60 14.33
N GLY A 214 -10.23 -7.13 15.26
CA GLY A 214 -9.95 -7.90 16.47
C GLY A 214 -9.00 -9.07 16.19
N THR A 215 -9.15 -10.18 16.92
CA THR A 215 -8.17 -11.29 16.88
C THR A 215 -8.43 -12.34 15.82
N ASP A 216 -9.71 -12.62 15.54
CA ASP A 216 -10.12 -13.80 14.78
C ASP A 216 -10.79 -13.47 13.45
N ASP A 217 -11.49 -12.32 13.36
CA ASP A 217 -12.16 -11.89 12.14
C ASP A 217 -11.13 -11.36 11.14
N VAL A 218 -11.10 -11.98 9.97
CA VAL A 218 -10.24 -11.60 8.84
C VAL A 218 -11.08 -11.41 7.60
N TRP A 219 -10.86 -10.29 6.93
CA TRP A 219 -11.41 -9.97 5.64
C TRP A 219 -10.30 -10.02 4.60
N ALA A 220 -10.64 -10.49 3.41
CA ALA A 220 -9.83 -10.31 2.23
C ALA A 220 -10.68 -9.78 1.09
N TRP A 221 -10.07 -8.98 0.22
CA TRP A 221 -10.79 -8.42 -0.92
C TRP A 221 -9.89 -8.27 -2.15
N GLY A 222 -10.56 -8.30 -3.30
CA GLY A 222 -10.00 -8.11 -4.62
C GLY A 222 -11.00 -7.36 -5.50
N ARG A 223 -10.99 -7.65 -6.80
CA ARG A 223 -11.92 -7.06 -7.76
C ARG A 223 -13.29 -7.78 -7.69
N PRO A 224 -14.41 -7.05 -7.61
CA PRO A 224 -15.74 -7.64 -7.75
C PRO A 224 -15.96 -8.19 -9.16
N GLU A 225 -16.79 -9.21 -9.29
CA GLU A 225 -17.20 -9.74 -10.59
C GLU A 225 -18.13 -8.74 -11.29
N SER A 226 -17.92 -8.55 -12.59
CA SER A 226 -18.81 -7.78 -13.46
C SER A 226 -19.80 -8.69 -14.17
N LEU A 227 -20.88 -8.13 -14.71
CA LEU A 227 -21.81 -8.89 -15.56
C LEU A 227 -21.17 -9.36 -16.87
N ASP A 228 -20.15 -8.66 -17.35
CA ASP A 228 -19.45 -8.99 -18.59
C ASP A 228 -18.48 -10.19 -18.41
N ASP A 229 -18.08 -10.47 -17.17
CA ASP A 229 -17.25 -11.64 -16.81
C ASP A 229 -18.04 -12.96 -16.87
N VAL A 230 -19.38 -12.89 -16.85
CA VAL A 230 -20.26 -14.06 -16.83
C VAL A 230 -20.49 -14.55 -18.26
N ILE A 231 -19.79 -15.63 -18.62
CA ILE A 231 -19.85 -16.29 -19.95
C ILE A 231 -21.26 -16.84 -20.27
N ASP A 232 -22.07 -17.14 -19.26
CA ASP A 232 -23.40 -17.75 -19.41
C ASP A 232 -24.49 -16.80 -18.85
N GLN A 233 -24.87 -15.82 -19.66
CA GLN A 233 -25.76 -14.70 -19.28
C GLN A 233 -27.22 -15.11 -19.04
N ASP A 234 -27.59 -16.37 -19.31
CA ASP A 234 -28.99 -16.83 -19.35
C ASP A 234 -29.53 -17.36 -18.01
N GLN A 235 -28.72 -17.39 -16.93
CA GLN A 235 -29.21 -17.73 -15.59
C GLN A 235 -28.84 -16.67 -14.54
N PRO A 236 -29.80 -16.21 -13.72
CA PRO A 236 -29.50 -15.38 -12.56
C PRO A 236 -28.62 -16.16 -11.59
N ARG A 237 -27.33 -15.80 -11.52
CA ARG A 237 -26.39 -16.30 -10.51
C ARG A 237 -25.96 -15.15 -9.61
N ALA A 238 -25.69 -15.47 -8.36
CA ALA A 238 -25.09 -14.52 -7.43
C ALA A 238 -23.66 -14.18 -7.90
N LEU A 239 -23.38 -12.88 -8.03
CA LEU A 239 -22.10 -12.34 -8.46
C LEU A 239 -21.15 -12.25 -7.27
N SER A 240 -19.87 -12.56 -7.48
CA SER A 240 -18.86 -12.37 -6.45
C SER A 240 -18.68 -10.88 -6.15
N THR A 241 -18.74 -10.51 -4.87
CA THR A 241 -18.39 -9.14 -4.46
C THR A 241 -16.88 -8.89 -4.47
N GLY A 242 -16.07 -9.92 -4.76
CA GLY A 242 -14.62 -9.88 -4.62
C GLY A 242 -14.16 -9.87 -3.16
N VAL A 243 -15.07 -10.04 -2.19
CA VAL A 243 -14.79 -10.01 -0.76
C VAL A 243 -15.06 -11.40 -0.15
N SER A 244 -14.15 -11.82 0.72
CA SER A 244 -14.30 -13.02 1.55
C SER A 244 -14.05 -12.72 3.02
N TYR A 245 -14.69 -13.52 3.88
CA TYR A 245 -14.61 -13.39 5.33
C TYR A 245 -14.20 -14.72 5.98
N SER A 246 -13.45 -14.61 7.08
CA SER A 246 -13.10 -15.70 7.97
C SER A 246 -13.33 -15.28 9.41
N ALA A 247 -13.94 -16.15 10.22
CA ALA A 247 -14.07 -15.99 11.66
C ALA A 247 -13.00 -16.77 12.47
N ASP A 248 -12.06 -17.41 11.77
CA ASP A 248 -11.09 -18.36 12.33
C ASP A 248 -9.67 -18.10 11.81
N ARG A 249 -9.31 -16.82 11.67
CA ARG A 249 -7.96 -16.35 11.29
C ARG A 249 -7.51 -16.84 9.91
N GLY A 250 -8.45 -17.04 8.99
CA GLY A 250 -8.20 -17.51 7.63
C GLY A 250 -8.09 -19.03 7.49
N ALA A 251 -8.45 -19.81 8.52
CA ALA A 251 -8.49 -21.26 8.40
C ALA A 251 -9.62 -21.75 7.48
N SER A 252 -10.74 -21.04 7.48
CA SER A 252 -11.83 -21.15 6.51
C SER A 252 -12.04 -19.82 5.78
N SER A 253 -12.61 -19.89 4.58
CA SER A 253 -13.03 -18.73 3.82
C SER A 253 -14.50 -18.85 3.41
N ALA A 254 -15.26 -17.77 3.61
CA ALA A 254 -16.62 -17.61 3.17
C ALA A 254 -16.71 -16.43 2.18
N PRO A 255 -16.80 -16.69 0.87
CA PRO A 255 -16.96 -15.65 -0.13
C PRO A 255 -18.34 -15.00 -0.02
N ILE A 256 -18.41 -13.69 -0.26
CA ILE A 256 -19.63 -12.92 -0.19
C ILE A 256 -20.14 -12.65 -1.60
N PHE A 257 -21.42 -12.95 -1.81
CA PHE A 257 -22.08 -12.78 -3.09
C PHE A 257 -23.22 -11.76 -3.00
N THR A 258 -23.52 -11.15 -4.15
CA THR A 258 -24.58 -10.17 -4.33
C THR A 258 -25.46 -10.55 -5.53
N ALA A 259 -26.71 -10.09 -5.55
CA ALA A 259 -27.61 -10.29 -6.68
C ALA A 259 -27.36 -9.29 -7.83
N GLU A 260 -26.71 -8.16 -7.55
CA GLU A 260 -26.45 -7.08 -8.50
C GLU A 260 -24.97 -6.71 -8.53
N SER A 261 -24.45 -6.31 -9.69
CA SER A 261 -23.05 -5.90 -9.86
C SER A 261 -22.72 -4.70 -8.97
N LEU A 262 -21.59 -4.78 -8.27
CA LEU A 262 -21.05 -3.63 -7.52
C LEU A 262 -20.29 -2.66 -8.43
N LEU A 263 -19.93 -3.09 -9.64
CA LEU A 263 -19.21 -2.32 -10.63
C LEU A 263 -20.17 -1.61 -11.58
N LEU A 264 -19.91 -0.33 -11.81
CA LEU A 264 -20.51 0.50 -12.84
C LEU A 264 -19.64 0.49 -14.11
N THR A 265 -20.24 0.76 -15.25
CA THR A 265 -19.58 0.73 -16.56
C THR A 265 -19.15 2.12 -17.02
N GLY A 266 -18.22 2.21 -17.97
CA GLY A 266 -17.84 3.47 -18.60
C GLY A 266 -19.01 4.20 -19.28
N ALA A 267 -20.07 3.48 -19.70
CA ALA A 267 -21.30 4.09 -20.20
C ALA A 267 -22.04 4.91 -19.13
N TYR A 268 -22.00 4.46 -17.87
CA TYR A 268 -22.51 5.24 -16.73
C TYR A 268 -21.76 6.57 -16.61
N ALA A 269 -20.43 6.54 -16.58
CA ALA A 269 -19.59 7.73 -16.48
C ALA A 269 -19.80 8.71 -17.65
N ARG A 270 -19.89 8.19 -18.88
CA ARG A 270 -20.16 8.98 -20.11
C ARG A 270 -21.51 9.69 -20.06
N THR A 271 -22.52 9.07 -19.45
CA THR A 271 -23.84 9.70 -19.26
C THR A 271 -23.79 10.85 -18.26
N LYS A 272 -22.93 10.74 -17.23
CA LYS A 272 -22.77 11.75 -16.18
C LYS A 272 -21.88 12.92 -16.59
N ARG A 273 -20.93 12.69 -17.52
CA ARG A 273 -19.98 13.70 -18.01
C ARG A 273 -19.97 13.72 -19.55
N PRO A 274 -21.08 14.12 -20.22
CA PRO A 274 -21.19 14.09 -21.68
C PRO A 274 -20.23 15.06 -22.39
N GLU A 275 -19.68 16.05 -21.67
CA GLU A 275 -18.71 16.99 -22.20
C GLU A 275 -17.32 16.38 -22.41
N ILE A 276 -17.01 15.26 -21.75
CA ILE A 276 -15.76 14.52 -21.96
C ILE A 276 -15.93 13.58 -23.15
N VAL A 277 -15.21 13.86 -24.23
CA VAL A 277 -15.28 13.09 -25.49
C VAL A 277 -14.15 12.08 -25.65
N GLN A 278 -13.07 12.22 -24.89
CA GLN A 278 -11.91 11.31 -24.91
C GLN A 278 -11.72 10.72 -23.51
N TRP A 279 -12.14 9.47 -23.34
CA TRP A 279 -11.98 8.71 -22.11
C TRP A 279 -10.73 7.83 -22.18
N GLN A 280 -10.12 7.59 -21.04
CA GLN A 280 -9.10 6.56 -20.88
C GLN A 280 -9.82 5.25 -20.59
N ASP A 281 -9.63 4.25 -21.45
CA ASP A 281 -10.21 2.94 -21.26
C ASP A 281 -9.27 2.12 -20.35
N GLU A 282 -9.60 2.08 -19.06
CA GLU A 282 -8.90 1.30 -18.03
C GLU A 282 -9.79 0.18 -17.49
N ALA A 283 -9.15 -0.89 -17.01
CA ALA A 283 -9.79 -2.06 -16.38
C ALA A 283 -11.04 -2.58 -17.11
N GLU A 284 -10.91 -2.78 -18.43
CA GLU A 284 -11.98 -3.31 -19.30
C GLU A 284 -13.23 -2.42 -19.38
N GLY A 285 -13.07 -1.11 -19.16
CA GLY A 285 -14.16 -0.15 -19.22
C GLY A 285 -14.82 0.12 -17.87
N HIS A 286 -14.24 -0.35 -16.76
CA HIS A 286 -14.67 -0.07 -15.40
C HIS A 286 -13.84 1.00 -14.68
N GLY A 287 -12.83 1.57 -15.34
CA GLY A 287 -11.95 2.59 -14.75
C GLY A 287 -11.02 2.02 -13.66
N GLU A 288 -10.33 2.90 -12.92
CA GLU A 288 -9.59 2.50 -11.72
C GLU A 288 -10.56 1.98 -10.66
N ILE A 289 -10.39 0.74 -10.19
CA ILE A 289 -11.22 0.11 -9.16
C ILE A 289 -10.43 0.01 -7.86
N ASN A 290 -11.04 0.43 -6.76
CA ASN A 290 -10.53 0.21 -5.41
C ASN A 290 -11.63 -0.37 -4.52
N THR A 291 -11.46 -1.63 -4.11
CA THR A 291 -12.34 -2.31 -3.17
C THR A 291 -11.74 -2.22 -1.78
N GLN A 292 -12.54 -1.97 -0.76
CA GLN A 292 -12.15 -2.02 0.65
C GLN A 292 -13.34 -2.49 1.52
N VAL A 293 -13.04 -3.02 2.70
CA VAL A 293 -14.07 -3.44 3.67
C VAL A 293 -13.85 -2.72 4.99
N SER A 294 -14.94 -2.35 5.66
CA SER A 294 -14.90 -1.87 7.04
C SER A 294 -15.95 -2.59 7.87
N GLN A 295 -15.50 -3.35 8.87
CA GLN A 295 -16.38 -3.94 9.87
C GLN A 295 -16.64 -2.91 10.96
N LEU A 296 -17.92 -2.59 11.17
CA LEU A 296 -18.37 -1.58 12.13
C LEU A 296 -18.56 -2.19 13.52
N ASP A 297 -19.12 -3.40 13.57
CA ASP A 297 -19.30 -4.18 14.79
C ASP A 297 -19.37 -5.68 14.46
N GLY A 298 -19.72 -6.52 15.44
CA GLY A 298 -19.80 -7.97 15.27
C GLY A 298 -20.89 -8.45 14.30
N GLN A 299 -21.80 -7.59 13.84
CA GLN A 299 -22.96 -7.91 13.01
C GLN A 299 -23.11 -7.04 11.77
N HIS A 300 -22.38 -5.92 11.68
CA HIS A 300 -22.46 -4.97 10.57
C HIS A 300 -21.08 -4.68 9.98
N ALA A 301 -21.02 -4.65 8.66
CA ALA A 301 -19.84 -4.24 7.89
C ALA A 301 -20.30 -3.51 6.61
N VAL A 302 -19.36 -2.92 5.88
CA VAL A 302 -19.63 -2.28 4.59
C VAL A 302 -18.53 -2.65 3.60
N ILE A 303 -18.93 -3.06 2.41
CA ILE A 303 -18.04 -3.14 1.23
C ILE A 303 -18.11 -1.81 0.50
N TRP A 304 -16.95 -1.23 0.24
CA TRP A 304 -16.78 0.00 -0.53
C TRP A 304 -16.09 -0.35 -1.84
N VAL A 305 -16.73 -0.04 -2.96
CA VAL A 305 -16.15 -0.18 -4.30
C VAL A 305 -16.08 1.20 -4.93
N SER A 306 -14.90 1.81 -4.91
CA SER A 306 -14.66 3.12 -5.52
C SER A 306 -14.16 2.94 -6.94
N GLN A 307 -14.77 3.66 -7.88
CA GLN A 307 -14.36 3.68 -9.28
C GLN A 307 -14.01 5.10 -9.71
N ARG A 308 -12.92 5.23 -10.46
CA ARG A 308 -12.49 6.49 -11.07
C ARG A 308 -12.32 6.31 -12.58
N PHE A 309 -13.02 7.15 -13.33
CA PHE A 309 -12.97 7.16 -14.78
C PHE A 309 -12.25 8.43 -15.25
N TRP A 310 -11.07 8.26 -15.83
CA TRP A 310 -10.27 9.38 -16.33
C TRP A 310 -10.66 9.76 -17.76
N GLY A 311 -10.75 11.07 -18.00
CA GLY A 311 -11.01 11.64 -19.31
C GLY A 311 -10.16 12.87 -19.57
N ARG A 312 -9.84 13.11 -20.84
CA ARG A 312 -9.10 14.31 -21.23
C ARG A 312 -9.96 15.54 -20.98
N ASN A 313 -9.33 16.61 -20.50
CA ASN A 313 -10.00 17.89 -20.35
C ASN A 313 -10.58 18.36 -21.70
N PRO A 314 -11.88 18.72 -21.76
CA PRO A 314 -12.50 19.22 -22.99
C PRO A 314 -11.84 20.48 -23.56
N ASP A 315 -11.16 21.28 -22.72
CA ASP A 315 -10.45 22.48 -23.16
C ASP A 315 -9.14 22.17 -23.93
N GLY A 316 -8.67 20.93 -23.87
CA GLY A 316 -7.44 20.45 -24.51
C GLY A 316 -6.13 20.96 -23.90
N VAL A 317 -6.18 21.78 -22.85
CA VAL A 317 -5.02 22.47 -22.23
C VAL A 317 -4.86 22.14 -20.75
N GLY A 318 -5.94 21.84 -20.03
CA GLY A 318 -5.91 21.49 -18.61
C GLY A 318 -5.61 20.01 -18.33
N ASP A 319 -5.36 19.70 -17.05
CA ASP A 319 -5.20 18.34 -16.56
C ASP A 319 -6.45 17.48 -16.82
N ASN A 320 -6.26 16.16 -16.90
CA ASN A 320 -7.35 15.20 -17.03
C ASN A 320 -8.41 15.40 -15.94
N LEU A 321 -9.66 15.16 -16.31
CA LEU A 321 -10.80 15.20 -15.40
C LEU A 321 -11.21 13.77 -15.05
N ALA A 322 -11.57 13.56 -13.79
CA ALA A 322 -12.14 12.31 -13.30
C ALA A 322 -13.67 12.41 -13.20
N PHE A 323 -14.34 11.29 -13.43
CA PHE A 323 -15.63 10.99 -12.81
C PHE A 323 -15.41 9.95 -11.72
N ASN A 324 -15.70 10.33 -10.48
CA ASN A 324 -15.57 9.49 -9.30
C ASN A 324 -16.95 8.95 -8.90
N VAL A 325 -17.01 7.70 -8.49
CA VAL A 325 -18.22 7.11 -7.91
C VAL A 325 -17.86 6.02 -6.91
N THR A 326 -18.57 5.96 -5.79
CA THR A 326 -18.39 4.91 -4.78
C THR A 326 -19.69 4.14 -4.63
N THR A 327 -19.63 2.83 -4.86
CA THR A 327 -20.69 1.90 -4.53
C THR A 327 -20.50 1.40 -3.10
N ARG A 328 -21.53 1.59 -2.26
CA ARG A 328 -21.59 1.05 -0.89
C ARG A 328 -22.54 -0.13 -0.85
N ALA A 329 -22.05 -1.27 -0.38
CA ALA A 329 -22.84 -2.48 -0.16
C ALA A 329 -22.83 -2.82 1.34
N PRO A 330 -23.89 -2.47 2.09
CA PRO A 330 -23.95 -2.76 3.51
C PRO A 330 -24.06 -4.27 3.73
N LEU A 331 -23.34 -4.78 4.73
CA LEU A 331 -23.38 -6.17 5.16
C LEU A 331 -24.03 -6.27 6.54
N SER A 332 -24.87 -7.29 6.71
CA SER A 332 -25.46 -7.63 8.00
C SER A 332 -25.44 -9.14 8.22
N ARG A 333 -25.35 -9.57 9.47
CA ARG A 333 -25.55 -10.98 9.86
C ARG A 333 -26.28 -11.10 11.18
N GLU A 334 -26.99 -12.22 11.33
CA GLU A 334 -27.39 -12.69 12.65
C GLU A 334 -26.16 -13.18 13.42
N ALA A 335 -26.26 -13.25 14.76
CA ALA A 335 -25.14 -13.70 15.58
C ALA A 335 -24.68 -15.11 15.19
N GLY A 336 -23.44 -15.24 14.70
CA GLY A 336 -22.89 -16.51 14.19
C GLY A 336 -23.43 -16.95 12.83
N GLY A 337 -24.26 -16.14 12.17
CA GLY A 337 -24.78 -16.40 10.82
C GLY A 337 -23.84 -15.91 9.70
N PRO A 338 -24.13 -16.26 8.44
CA PRO A 338 -23.40 -15.76 7.28
C PRO A 338 -23.67 -14.27 7.06
N TRP A 339 -22.68 -13.56 6.50
CA TRP A 339 -22.85 -12.19 6.04
C TRP A 339 -23.78 -12.13 4.83
N GLN A 340 -24.71 -11.18 4.85
CA GLN A 340 -25.67 -10.93 3.78
C GLN A 340 -25.52 -9.50 3.27
N VAL A 341 -25.51 -9.34 1.95
CA VAL A 341 -25.48 -8.04 1.28
C VAL A 341 -26.87 -7.42 1.32
N GLY A 342 -26.97 -6.21 1.84
CA GLY A 342 -28.17 -5.38 1.82
C GLY A 342 -28.29 -4.57 0.54
N ALA A 343 -29.19 -3.58 0.52
CA ALA A 343 -29.42 -2.75 -0.66
C ALA A 343 -28.18 -1.93 -1.04
N VAL A 344 -27.70 -2.11 -2.27
CA VAL A 344 -26.54 -1.38 -2.81
C VAL A 344 -26.93 0.06 -3.12
N GLN A 345 -26.00 0.99 -2.87
CA GLN A 345 -26.21 2.41 -3.07
C GLN A 345 -24.97 3.01 -3.75
N HIS A 346 -25.18 3.97 -4.65
CA HIS A 346 -24.10 4.64 -5.39
C HIS A 346 -24.01 6.10 -4.97
N GLU A 347 -22.79 6.57 -4.73
CA GLU A 347 -22.47 7.94 -4.38
C GLU A 347 -21.59 8.56 -5.48
N ASP A 348 -22.21 9.35 -6.34
CA ASP A 348 -21.52 10.09 -7.39
C ASP A 348 -20.62 11.17 -6.78
N GLY A 349 -19.45 11.39 -7.37
CA GLY A 349 -18.51 12.41 -6.95
C GLY A 349 -17.61 12.00 -5.79
N LEU A 350 -17.67 10.75 -5.31
CA LEU A 350 -16.82 10.24 -4.25
C LEU A 350 -15.90 9.12 -4.76
N TYR A 351 -14.61 9.24 -4.49
CA TYR A 351 -13.65 8.13 -4.62
C TYR A 351 -12.90 7.95 -3.30
N ILE A 352 -12.92 6.76 -2.72
CA ILE A 352 -12.16 6.42 -1.51
C ILE A 352 -10.87 5.73 -1.97
N GLY A 353 -9.73 6.41 -1.86
CA GLY A 353 -8.42 5.87 -2.21
C GLY A 353 -7.87 4.94 -1.12
N GLN A 354 -8.03 5.31 0.15
CA GLN A 354 -7.61 4.50 1.30
C GLN A 354 -8.58 4.66 2.46
N LEU A 355 -8.79 3.61 3.25
CA LEU A 355 -9.66 3.60 4.41
C LEU A 355 -9.07 2.74 5.52
N ARG A 356 -9.01 3.27 6.74
CA ARG A 356 -8.42 2.60 7.91
C ARG A 356 -9.19 2.92 9.18
N ASP A 357 -9.23 1.96 10.10
CA ASP A 357 -9.75 2.12 11.46
C ASP A 357 -8.62 2.48 12.43
N ASN A 358 -8.90 3.36 13.40
CA ASN A 358 -7.92 3.78 14.42
C ASN A 358 -7.82 2.81 15.63
N GLY A 359 -8.51 1.68 15.58
CA GLY A 359 -8.70 0.68 16.62
C GLY A 359 -9.76 1.02 17.67
N THR A 360 -10.41 2.20 17.61
CA THR A 360 -11.51 2.60 18.50
C THR A 360 -12.83 2.82 17.75
N GLY A 361 -12.95 2.32 16.52
CA GLY A 361 -14.15 2.49 15.69
C GLY A 361 -14.20 3.79 14.89
N ARG A 362 -13.12 4.58 14.87
CA ARG A 362 -13.02 5.76 14.01
C ARG A 362 -12.44 5.36 12.66
N LEU A 363 -13.22 5.57 11.61
CA LEU A 363 -12.81 5.31 10.23
C LEU A 363 -12.32 6.60 9.57
N VAL A 364 -11.05 6.60 9.16
CA VAL A 364 -10.41 7.73 8.48
C VAL A 364 -9.91 7.25 7.12
N GLY A 365 -10.09 8.07 6.11
CA GLY A 365 -9.69 7.75 4.74
C GLY A 365 -9.10 8.92 4.00
N LEU A 366 -8.52 8.58 2.84
CA LEU A 366 -8.18 9.51 1.78
C LEU A 366 -9.28 9.45 0.74
N ILE A 367 -9.98 10.56 0.56
CA ILE A 367 -11.10 10.64 -0.38
C ILE A 367 -10.89 11.77 -1.37
N ASP A 368 -11.45 11.62 -2.56
CA ASP A 368 -11.58 12.68 -3.56
C ASP A 368 -13.06 12.93 -3.80
N GLN A 369 -13.54 14.10 -3.33
CA GLN A 369 -14.92 14.56 -3.54
C GLN A 369 -15.07 15.46 -4.79
N GLY A 370 -14.05 15.50 -5.65
CA GLY A 370 -14.00 16.36 -6.83
C GLY A 370 -13.88 15.59 -8.13
N ASN A 371 -13.36 16.29 -9.16
CA ASN A 371 -13.09 15.75 -10.49
C ASN A 371 -11.62 15.92 -10.90
N GLN A 372 -10.73 16.25 -9.95
CA GLN A 372 -9.33 16.58 -10.23
C GLN A 372 -8.33 15.58 -9.64
N GLY A 373 -8.79 14.47 -9.04
CA GLY A 373 -7.89 13.51 -8.40
C GLY A 373 -7.21 14.09 -7.16
N ARG A 374 -7.88 14.96 -6.41
CA ARG A 374 -7.31 15.63 -5.25
C ARG A 374 -7.81 14.96 -3.99
N ASP A 375 -6.99 14.05 -3.47
CA ASP A 375 -7.28 13.38 -2.22
C ASP A 375 -7.22 14.38 -1.05
N GLU A 376 -8.13 14.21 -0.10
CA GLU A 376 -8.22 14.94 1.16
C GLU A 376 -8.38 13.93 2.31
N VAL A 377 -7.94 14.30 3.50
CA VAL A 377 -8.22 13.49 4.69
C VAL A 377 -9.66 13.70 5.09
N ALA A 378 -10.40 12.61 5.26
CA ALA A 378 -11.77 12.64 5.72
C ALA A 378 -12.06 11.53 6.73
N GLU A 379 -13.09 11.75 7.52
CA GLU A 379 -13.63 10.79 8.47
C GLU A 379 -15.05 10.40 8.06
N LEU A 380 -15.39 9.13 8.22
CA LEU A 380 -16.75 8.66 8.07
C LEU A 380 -17.52 8.95 9.35
N ASP A 381 -18.58 9.77 9.26
CA ASP A 381 -19.53 9.97 10.34
C ASP A 381 -20.32 8.66 10.55
N ALA A 382 -20.16 8.04 11.71
CA ALA A 382 -20.76 6.74 12.00
C ALA A 382 -22.30 6.78 12.08
N GLU A 383 -22.88 7.92 12.47
CA GLU A 383 -24.33 8.09 12.60
C GLU A 383 -24.97 8.41 11.25
N GLN A 384 -24.41 9.41 10.55
CA GLN A 384 -24.94 9.92 9.29
C GLN A 384 -24.53 9.05 8.09
N ARG A 385 -23.47 8.25 8.25
CA ARG A 385 -22.84 7.44 7.19
C ARG A 385 -22.43 8.30 5.99
N THR A 386 -21.92 9.49 6.29
CA THR A 386 -21.44 10.47 5.32
C THR A 386 -20.00 10.86 5.62
N TRP A 387 -19.26 11.23 4.58
CA TRP A 387 -17.88 11.68 4.72
C TRP A 387 -17.78 13.13 5.15
N LYS A 388 -16.95 13.39 6.14
CA LYS A 388 -16.59 14.72 6.61
C LYS A 388 -15.11 14.99 6.32
N VAL A 389 -14.84 15.93 5.41
CA VAL A 389 -13.49 16.39 5.13
C VAL A 389 -12.89 17.06 6.38
N LEU A 390 -11.67 16.65 6.73
CA LEU A 390 -10.92 17.13 7.88
C LEU A 390 -9.82 18.11 7.47
N GLY A 391 -9.13 17.85 6.36
CA GLY A 391 -8.06 18.73 5.89
C GLY A 391 -7.36 18.25 4.62
N ALA A 392 -6.63 19.17 3.99
CA ALA A 392 -5.85 18.89 2.80
C ALA A 392 -4.54 18.14 3.14
N LEU A 393 -3.97 17.48 2.14
CA LEU A 393 -2.68 16.80 2.26
C LEU A 393 -1.52 17.80 2.41
N PRO A 394 -0.45 17.42 3.12
CA PRO A 394 0.73 18.26 3.22
C PRO A 394 1.46 18.36 1.88
N ASN A 395 2.01 19.53 1.59
CA ASN A 395 2.86 19.77 0.43
C ASN A 395 4.33 19.89 0.87
N VAL A 396 5.23 19.13 0.23
CA VAL A 396 6.67 19.14 0.54
C VAL A 396 7.31 20.51 0.30
N PHE A 397 6.81 21.26 -0.69
CA PHE A 397 7.33 22.59 -1.01
C PHE A 397 6.66 23.74 -0.25
N ALA A 398 5.79 23.45 0.71
CA ALA A 398 5.07 24.48 1.44
C ALA A 398 6.04 25.54 2.04
N PRO A 399 5.74 26.84 1.92
CA PRO A 399 4.47 27.42 1.46
C PRO A 399 4.39 27.69 -0.05
N LEU A 400 5.34 27.23 -0.87
CA LEU A 400 5.18 27.25 -2.33
C LEU A 400 4.07 26.27 -2.73
N SER A 401 3.40 26.50 -3.85
CA SER A 401 2.37 25.58 -4.35
C SER A 401 2.99 24.33 -4.99
N SER A 402 2.28 23.20 -4.85
CA SER A 402 2.41 22.07 -5.77
C SER A 402 1.51 22.36 -6.97
N ASP A 403 2.03 22.16 -8.19
CA ASP A 403 1.25 22.43 -9.40
C ASP A 403 0.34 21.26 -9.77
N ARG A 404 0.64 20.07 -9.25
CA ARG A 404 -0.17 18.85 -9.41
C ARG A 404 -0.77 18.39 -8.09
N PRO A 405 -1.83 17.56 -8.12
CA PRO A 405 -2.32 16.87 -6.95
C PRO A 405 -1.17 16.13 -6.24
N VAL A 406 -1.11 16.29 -4.92
CA VAL A 406 -0.14 15.60 -4.08
C VAL A 406 -0.40 14.10 -4.18
N ARG A 407 0.62 13.34 -4.53
CA ARG A 407 0.51 11.88 -4.61
C ARG A 407 0.81 11.26 -3.27
N VAL A 408 0.03 10.26 -2.87
CA VAL A 408 0.24 9.54 -1.62
C VAL A 408 0.75 8.14 -1.91
N SER A 409 1.93 7.79 -1.38
CA SER A 409 2.50 6.44 -1.48
C SER A 409 2.16 5.58 -0.27
N GLN A 410 1.95 6.20 0.90
CA GLN A 410 1.62 5.51 2.13
C GLN A 410 0.74 6.38 3.01
N PHE A 411 -0.35 5.81 3.54
CA PHE A 411 -1.19 6.44 4.55
C PHE A 411 -1.51 5.43 5.65
N GLN A 412 -1.31 5.86 6.89
CA GLN A 412 -1.42 5.04 8.07
C GLN A 412 -2.19 5.81 9.15
N VAL A 413 -3.07 5.11 9.85
CA VAL A 413 -3.91 5.66 10.91
C VAL A 413 -3.51 5.00 12.22
N GLY A 414 -2.99 5.80 13.14
CA GLY A 414 -2.71 5.40 14.50
C GLY A 414 -3.91 5.61 15.41
N ARG A 415 -3.72 5.33 16.70
CA ARG A 415 -4.73 5.58 17.73
C ARG A 415 -5.13 7.06 17.79
N ASN A 416 -4.14 7.95 17.69
CA ASN A 416 -4.30 9.39 17.84
C ASN A 416 -3.54 10.21 16.78
N SER A 417 -2.96 9.55 15.79
CA SER A 417 -2.09 10.18 14.81
C SER A 417 -2.39 9.69 13.39
N LEU A 418 -2.06 10.52 12.41
CA LEU A 418 -1.96 10.14 11.01
C LEU A 418 -0.50 10.19 10.60
N LEU A 419 -0.07 9.25 9.77
CA LEU A 419 1.22 9.25 9.11
C LEU A 419 0.99 9.14 7.61
N ILE A 420 1.62 10.01 6.84
CA ILE A 420 1.48 10.05 5.39
C ILE A 420 2.83 10.28 4.73
N ASN A 421 3.05 9.59 3.61
CA ASN A 421 4.16 9.86 2.71
C ASN A 421 3.60 10.47 1.42
N THR A 422 4.05 11.68 1.11
CA THR A 422 3.56 12.48 0.00
C THR A 422 4.67 12.79 -0.98
N SER A 423 4.36 12.72 -2.28
CA SER A 423 5.20 13.25 -3.36
C SER A 423 4.54 14.51 -3.94
N SER A 424 5.30 15.59 -4.03
CA SER A 424 4.85 16.88 -4.58
C SER A 424 5.69 17.27 -5.79
N GLU A 425 5.13 18.06 -6.70
CA GLU A 425 5.81 18.58 -7.89
C GLU A 425 5.67 20.10 -7.97
N HIS A 426 6.80 20.79 -8.14
CA HIS A 426 6.88 22.25 -8.24
C HIS A 426 7.59 22.67 -9.52
N HIS A 427 6.99 23.59 -10.28
CA HIS A 427 7.57 24.23 -11.45
C HIS A 427 8.21 25.55 -11.04
N PRO A 428 9.54 25.67 -11.14
CA PRO A 428 10.20 26.92 -10.85
C PRO A 428 9.69 28.05 -11.75
N PRO A 429 9.76 29.30 -11.31
CA PRO A 429 9.50 30.45 -12.19
C PRO A 429 10.39 30.44 -13.45
N ARG A 430 9.82 30.81 -14.60
CA ARG A 430 10.53 30.87 -15.90
C ARG A 430 11.81 31.72 -15.93
N TRP A 431 12.03 32.63 -14.99
CA TRP A 431 13.27 33.41 -14.95
C TRP A 431 14.48 32.59 -14.43
N LEU A 432 14.24 31.41 -13.84
CA LEU A 432 15.29 30.50 -13.36
C LEU A 432 15.78 29.50 -14.43
N TYR A 433 15.09 29.35 -15.56
CA TYR A 433 15.49 28.45 -16.64
C TYR A 433 15.18 29.04 -18.02
N TRP A 434 16.07 28.85 -19.00
CA TRP A 434 15.96 29.47 -20.34
C TRP A 434 15.64 28.46 -21.45
N GLY A 435 15.04 27.32 -21.10
CA GLY A 435 14.79 26.18 -22.00
C GLY A 435 13.39 25.58 -21.87
N ALA A 436 13.31 24.25 -21.95
CA ALA A 436 12.06 23.51 -21.76
C ALA A 436 11.49 23.69 -20.34
N ASP A 437 10.19 23.47 -20.18
CA ASP A 437 9.54 23.52 -18.86
C ASP A 437 10.26 22.59 -17.88
N ALA A 438 10.59 23.14 -16.72
CA ALA A 438 11.31 22.45 -15.67
C ALA A 438 10.36 22.17 -14.51
N SER A 439 10.45 20.97 -13.94
CA SER A 439 9.76 20.62 -12.70
C SER A 439 10.72 19.96 -11.72
N ILE A 440 10.41 20.10 -10.44
CA ILE A 440 11.16 19.54 -9.32
C ILE A 440 10.17 18.72 -8.50
N SER A 441 10.43 17.43 -8.37
CA SER A 441 9.70 16.55 -7.46
C SER A 441 10.47 16.33 -6.16
N ALA A 442 9.75 16.24 -5.06
CA ALA A 442 10.28 15.88 -3.75
C ALA A 442 9.26 15.05 -2.97
N ASP A 443 9.78 14.14 -2.15
CA ASP A 443 9.00 13.31 -1.25
C ASP A 443 9.12 13.85 0.18
N GLY A 444 8.15 13.52 1.01
CA GLY A 444 8.18 13.92 2.41
C GLY A 444 7.26 13.05 3.26
N VAL A 445 7.77 12.69 4.43
CA VAL A 445 7.01 11.97 5.44
C VAL A 445 6.46 12.98 6.44
N PHE A 446 5.14 12.98 6.61
CA PHE A 446 4.44 13.88 7.52
C PHE A 446 3.62 13.09 8.52
N TYR A 447 3.41 13.70 9.68
CA TYR A 447 2.45 13.22 10.64
C TYR A 447 1.55 14.34 11.13
N SER A 448 0.38 13.95 11.62
CA SER A 448 -0.63 14.83 12.18
C SER A 448 -1.13 14.25 13.51
N ARG A 449 -1.34 15.11 14.50
CA ARG A 449 -1.96 14.78 15.80
C ARG A 449 -3.39 15.30 15.94
N ASP A 450 -3.88 16.01 14.93
CA ASP A 450 -5.19 16.65 14.88
C ASP A 450 -6.01 16.18 13.66
N TRP A 451 -5.75 14.95 13.22
CA TRP A 451 -6.50 14.28 12.15
C TRP A 451 -6.48 14.99 10.80
N GLY A 452 -5.37 15.66 10.48
CA GLY A 452 -5.09 16.25 9.17
C GLY A 452 -5.33 17.75 9.09
N HIS A 453 -5.63 18.41 10.22
CA HIS A 453 -5.80 19.86 10.25
C HIS A 453 -4.44 20.57 10.18
N SER A 454 -3.39 19.96 10.75
CA SER A 454 -2.02 20.43 10.64
C SER A 454 -1.04 19.27 10.49
N TRP A 455 0.05 19.53 9.77
CA TRP A 455 1.05 18.52 9.43
C TRP A 455 2.44 18.95 9.88
N GLN A 456 3.21 17.99 10.36
CA GLN A 456 4.61 18.17 10.71
C GLN A 456 5.45 17.16 9.94
N GLN A 457 6.51 17.64 9.29
CA GLN A 457 7.44 16.76 8.58
C GLN A 457 8.30 16.00 9.57
N LEU A 458 8.51 14.71 9.34
CA LEU A 458 9.47 13.89 10.07
C LEU A 458 10.84 13.96 9.40
N ALA A 459 11.90 13.91 10.20
CA ALA A 459 13.27 13.79 9.72
C ALA A 459 13.55 12.34 9.28
N ILE A 460 12.88 11.91 8.21
CA ILE A 460 13.03 10.62 7.53
C ILE A 460 13.28 10.95 6.05
N GLY A 461 14.41 10.47 5.53
CA GLY A 461 14.74 10.65 4.12
C GLY A 461 14.30 9.48 3.25
N GLY A 462 13.90 9.79 2.01
CA GLY A 462 13.57 8.89 0.93
C GLY A 462 12.18 8.31 1.01
N TYR A 463 11.61 7.99 -0.17
CA TYR A 463 10.32 7.30 -0.27
C TYR A 463 10.31 5.90 0.39
N LEU A 464 11.48 5.31 0.66
CA LEU A 464 11.68 4.01 1.33
C LEU A 464 12.20 4.14 2.77
N GLY A 465 12.22 5.34 3.36
CA GLY A 465 12.73 5.53 4.71
C GLY A 465 11.84 4.92 5.81
N ILE A 466 10.53 4.81 5.56
CA ILE A 466 9.58 4.18 6.48
C ILE A 466 9.63 2.67 6.29
N LEU A 467 9.92 1.94 7.36
CA LEU A 467 9.89 0.48 7.38
C LEU A 467 8.57 -0.06 7.89
N GLY A 468 7.83 0.68 8.71
CA GLY A 468 6.57 0.18 9.25
C GLY A 468 5.89 1.18 10.17
N PHE A 469 4.66 0.86 10.56
CA PHE A 469 3.87 1.68 11.46
C PHE A 469 3.11 0.82 12.46
N GLN A 470 3.16 1.20 13.74
CA GLN A 470 2.45 0.54 14.82
C GLN A 470 1.35 1.45 15.32
N GLY A 471 0.14 1.28 14.77
CA GLY A 471 -0.98 2.18 15.04
C GLY A 471 -1.40 2.24 16.51
N ALA A 472 -1.39 1.11 17.22
CA ALA A 472 -1.75 1.07 18.64
C ALA A 472 -0.82 1.92 19.54
N GLU A 473 0.43 2.09 19.13
CA GLU A 473 1.43 2.87 19.86
C GLU A 473 1.69 4.25 19.25
N ASP A 474 1.01 4.61 18.14
CA ASP A 474 1.30 5.81 17.34
C ASP A 474 2.80 5.92 17.04
N ARG A 475 3.42 4.81 16.60
CA ARG A 475 4.88 4.70 16.42
C ARG A 475 5.24 4.37 14.99
N VAL A 476 6.05 5.22 14.37
CA VAL A 476 6.65 4.95 13.05
C VAL A 476 8.00 4.28 13.24
N ILE A 477 8.30 3.29 12.39
CA ILE A 477 9.56 2.57 12.34
C ILE A 477 10.24 2.94 11.02
N TRP A 478 11.52 3.28 11.08
CA TRP A 478 12.24 3.82 9.93
C TRP A 478 13.72 3.46 9.98
N ALA A 479 14.41 3.59 8.85
CA ALA A 479 15.86 3.49 8.75
C ALA A 479 16.44 4.62 7.92
N LYS A 480 17.71 4.94 8.16
CA LYS A 480 18.40 6.00 7.44
C LYS A 480 18.83 5.50 6.06
N GLY A 481 18.15 5.97 5.01
CA GLY A 481 18.41 5.60 3.61
C GLY A 481 18.11 4.11 3.33
N ASN A 482 18.21 3.70 2.07
CA ASN A 482 18.14 2.29 1.69
C ASN A 482 19.54 1.64 1.80
N TRP A 483 19.66 0.37 1.42
CA TRP A 483 20.88 -0.41 1.56
C TRP A 483 22.03 0.07 0.67
N TYR A 484 21.71 0.66 -0.50
CA TYR A 484 22.71 1.08 -1.49
C TYR A 484 23.23 2.51 -1.29
N ASP A 485 22.53 3.36 -0.56
CA ASP A 485 22.89 4.79 -0.35
C ASP A 485 23.28 5.10 1.11
N SER A 486 23.11 4.16 2.04
CA SER A 486 23.42 4.33 3.45
C SER A 486 24.08 3.09 4.06
N ARG A 487 25.13 3.32 4.86
CA ARG A 487 25.84 2.28 5.64
C ARG A 487 25.32 2.13 7.07
N ASP A 488 24.25 2.84 7.42
CA ASP A 488 23.69 2.77 8.77
C ASP A 488 23.05 1.40 9.00
N LEU A 489 23.39 0.74 10.10
CA LEU A 489 22.85 -0.56 10.49
C LEU A 489 21.64 -0.42 11.43
N GLY A 490 21.34 0.79 11.90
CA GLY A 490 20.25 1.04 12.81
C GLY A 490 18.87 1.01 12.15
N ILE A 491 17.91 0.47 12.90
CA ILE A 491 16.48 0.67 12.70
C ILE A 491 15.96 1.46 13.90
N TYR A 492 15.22 2.53 13.63
CA TYR A 492 14.79 3.50 14.61
C TYR A 492 13.28 3.60 14.66
N THR A 493 12.79 4.30 15.68
CA THR A 493 11.39 4.66 15.83
C THR A 493 11.25 6.13 16.16
N TYR A 494 10.13 6.72 15.75
CA TYR A 494 9.63 7.98 16.31
C TYR A 494 8.26 7.74 16.95
N GLY A 495 8.03 8.34 18.12
CA GLY A 495 6.74 8.36 18.79
C GLY A 495 5.93 9.58 18.38
N LEU A 496 4.68 9.38 17.95
CA LEU A 496 3.84 10.43 17.40
C LEU A 496 2.77 10.95 18.38
N LYS A 497 2.82 10.54 19.65
CA LYS A 497 1.87 10.96 20.69
C LYS A 497 2.10 12.38 21.19
#